data_AF-A0A7W0A9Y0-F1
#
_entry.id   AF-A0A7W0A9Y0-F1
#
_cell.length_a   1.000
_cell.length_b   1.000
_cell.length_c   1.000
_cell.angle_alpha   90.00
_cell.angle_beta   90.00
_cell.angle_gamma   90.00
#
_symmetry.space_group_name_H-M   'P 1'
#
loop_
_entity.id
_entity.type
_entity.pdbx_description
1 polymer ?
#
loop_
_entity_poly.entity_id
_entity_poly.type
_entity_poly.pdbx_seq_one_letter_code
_entity_poly.pdbx_strand_id
1 'polypeptide(L)'
;MAYRFLLEVPATLSDDANVAVATAGDAQVLVGRAAHGLGFDDPYANLTVAAHSLRVVNTLYEWAGEIGATRPDSRFQIGVVLHSGQRIGLHDTDAPGLVAAIRRDQPWVEHSVPRIGDHERETVAGLNTNDPEADSIASRDPEPRSSITGVNLIDAEDELSMSGRNYAVIQVHELAPAERLYSEIFGLTAGSRMRQDEVDAWEELDADYDHEGASRDNAEADVSLMHNGPLLVALLRAGRAARLDYAGINNQIGVAMTAEAAAQVKALVLMRGYTLLTAAGGAFSFRDPFGVVWGIRSDM
;
A
#
# COMPACT_ATOMS: atom_id res chain seq x y z
N MET A 1 -5.57 -23.13 -7.40
CA MET A 1 -5.13 -21.73 -7.17
C MET A 1 -3.81 -21.78 -6.46
N ALA A 2 -2.83 -20.97 -6.89
CA ALA A 2 -1.47 -21.01 -6.32
C ALA A 2 -1.24 -19.78 -5.45
N TYR A 3 -1.11 -19.99 -4.13
CA TYR A 3 -0.70 -19.00 -3.14
C TYR A 3 0.67 -18.41 -3.45
N ARG A 4 0.86 -17.13 -3.18
CA ARG A 4 2.15 -16.45 -3.23
C ARG A 4 2.35 -15.60 -1.99
N PHE A 5 3.56 -15.63 -1.45
CA PHE A 5 4.00 -14.80 -0.34
C PHE A 5 5.52 -14.68 -0.34
N LEU A 6 6.04 -13.69 0.38
CA LEU A 6 7.48 -13.49 0.51
C LEU A 6 7.93 -14.01 1.88
N LEU A 7 8.93 -14.88 1.89
CA LEU A 7 9.55 -15.44 3.08
C LEU A 7 10.88 -14.70 3.33
N GLU A 8 10.99 -14.03 4.46
CA GLU A 8 12.18 -13.33 4.92
C GLU A 8 12.93 -14.22 5.92
N VAL A 9 14.16 -14.58 5.57
CA VAL A 9 15.02 -15.47 6.37
C VAL A 9 16.45 -14.90 6.45
N PRO A 10 17.23 -15.21 7.50
CA PRO A 10 18.66 -14.94 7.49
C PRO A 10 19.32 -15.58 6.26
N ALA A 11 20.23 -14.87 5.60
CA ALA A 11 20.84 -15.34 4.35
C ALA A 11 21.57 -16.68 4.53
N THR A 12 22.13 -16.93 5.71
CA THR A 12 22.77 -18.20 6.08
C THR A 12 21.82 -19.39 6.09
N LEU A 13 20.51 -19.15 6.19
CA LEU A 13 19.45 -20.17 6.24
C LEU A 13 18.63 -20.23 4.93
N SER A 14 19.03 -19.49 3.90
CA SER A 14 18.27 -19.40 2.65
C SER A 14 18.17 -20.72 1.89
N ASP A 15 19.25 -21.50 1.86
CA ASP A 15 19.27 -22.83 1.25
C ASP A 15 18.41 -23.83 2.03
N ASP A 16 18.50 -23.81 3.36
CA ASP A 16 17.69 -24.66 4.24
C ASP A 16 16.19 -24.32 4.13
N ALA A 17 15.86 -23.03 4.07
CA ALA A 17 14.50 -22.56 3.86
C ALA A 17 13.94 -23.04 2.50
N ASN A 18 14.76 -23.07 1.45
CA ASN A 18 14.36 -23.59 0.15
C ASN A 18 14.04 -25.10 0.23
N VAL A 19 14.84 -25.88 0.96
CA VAL A 19 14.56 -27.30 1.22
C VAL A 19 13.25 -27.48 2.01
N ALA A 20 13.02 -26.67 3.05
CA ALA A 20 11.79 -26.72 3.84
C ALA A 20 10.54 -26.38 3.00
N VAL A 21 10.65 -25.42 2.07
CA VAL A 21 9.58 -25.08 1.12
C VAL A 21 9.32 -26.24 0.16
N ALA A 22 10.37 -26.82 -0.43
CA ALA A 22 10.25 -27.92 -1.38
C ALA A 22 9.68 -29.20 -0.75
N THR A 23 9.91 -29.42 0.54
CA THR A 23 9.40 -30.58 1.30
C THR A 23 7.87 -30.64 1.32
N ALA A 24 7.16 -29.52 1.16
CA ALA A 24 5.70 -29.51 1.03
C ALA A 24 5.19 -30.24 -0.24
N GLY A 25 6.06 -30.41 -1.24
CA GLY A 25 5.80 -31.13 -2.50
C GLY A 25 4.97 -30.35 -3.52
N ASP A 26 4.24 -29.33 -3.10
CA ASP A 26 3.40 -28.47 -3.95
C ASP A 26 3.76 -26.98 -3.86
N ALA A 27 4.92 -26.68 -3.28
CA ALA A 27 5.49 -25.35 -3.13
C ALA A 27 6.93 -25.27 -3.67
N GLN A 28 7.30 -24.09 -4.16
CA GLN A 28 8.64 -23.81 -4.66
C GLN A 28 9.03 -22.36 -4.42
N VAL A 29 10.34 -22.12 -4.23
CA VAL A 29 10.91 -20.77 -4.26
C VAL A 29 11.14 -20.37 -5.72
N LEU A 30 10.51 -19.28 -6.15
CA LEU A 30 10.62 -18.78 -7.53
C LEU A 30 11.82 -17.86 -7.71
N VAL A 31 12.07 -17.02 -6.71
CA VAL A 31 13.12 -15.99 -6.76
C VAL A 31 13.69 -15.83 -5.36
N GLY A 32 15.01 -15.97 -5.22
CA GLY A 32 15.75 -15.53 -4.05
C GLY A 32 16.41 -14.18 -4.33
N ARG A 33 16.26 -13.22 -3.42
CA ARG A 33 16.92 -11.92 -3.49
C ARG A 33 17.62 -11.64 -2.17
N ALA A 34 18.76 -10.95 -2.22
CA ALA A 34 19.29 -10.31 -1.02
C ALA A 34 18.25 -9.29 -0.52
N ALA A 35 17.83 -9.42 0.72
CA ALA A 35 16.95 -8.46 1.37
C ALA A 35 17.78 -7.26 1.86
N HIS A 36 17.13 -6.10 2.00
CA HIS A 36 17.68 -5.01 2.79
C HIS A 36 17.76 -5.50 4.24
N GLY A 37 18.97 -5.73 4.76
CA GLY A 37 19.17 -6.30 6.09
C GLY A 37 18.51 -5.45 7.19
N LEU A 38 17.95 -6.10 8.20
CA LEU A 38 17.52 -5.49 9.47
C LEU A 38 18.71 -4.88 10.27
N GLY A 39 19.93 -5.03 9.76
CA GLY A 39 21.17 -4.41 10.25
C GLY A 39 22.33 -4.62 9.26
N PHE A 40 23.46 -3.96 9.52
CA PHE A 40 24.68 -4.07 8.70
C PHE A 40 25.38 -5.43 8.84
N ASP A 41 25.19 -6.12 9.98
CA ASP A 41 25.94 -7.33 10.33
C ASP A 41 25.17 -8.66 10.11
N ASP A 42 23.86 -8.62 9.83
CA ASP A 42 23.02 -9.81 9.61
C ASP A 42 22.29 -9.70 8.26
N PRO A 43 22.85 -10.22 7.16
CA PRO A 43 22.20 -10.18 5.86
C PRO A 43 20.98 -11.11 5.85
N TYR A 44 19.84 -10.60 5.40
CA TYR A 44 18.62 -11.37 5.17
C TYR A 44 18.43 -11.68 3.68
N ALA A 45 17.67 -12.72 3.39
CA ALA A 45 17.25 -13.12 2.06
C ALA A 45 15.72 -13.13 1.99
N ASN A 46 15.20 -12.58 0.89
CA ASN A 46 13.80 -12.57 0.56
C ASN A 46 13.53 -13.63 -0.50
N LEU A 47 12.79 -14.66 -0.13
CA LEU A 47 12.41 -15.79 -0.97
C LEU A 47 10.95 -15.64 -1.39
N THR A 48 10.70 -15.44 -2.69
CA THR A 48 9.33 -15.46 -3.21
C THR A 48 8.85 -16.91 -3.31
N VAL A 49 7.89 -17.29 -2.48
CA VAL A 49 7.34 -18.65 -2.44
C VAL A 49 6.05 -18.69 -3.25
N ALA A 50 5.90 -19.70 -4.09
CA ALA A 50 4.65 -20.04 -4.75
C ALA A 50 4.23 -21.46 -4.36
N ALA A 51 2.99 -21.63 -3.91
CA ALA A 51 2.49 -22.89 -3.38
C ALA A 51 1.06 -23.18 -3.85
N HIS A 52 0.73 -24.42 -4.20
CA HIS A 52 -0.64 -24.79 -4.60
C HIS A 52 -1.56 -25.00 -3.39
N SER A 53 -0.99 -25.30 -2.23
CA SER A 53 -1.67 -25.31 -0.94
C SER A 53 -0.81 -24.62 0.12
N LEU A 54 -1.43 -24.22 1.23
CA LEU A 54 -0.71 -23.65 2.37
C LEU A 54 -0.15 -24.72 3.33
N ARG A 55 -0.02 -25.97 2.87
CA ARG A 55 0.70 -27.02 3.63
C ARG A 55 2.17 -26.65 3.88
N VAL A 56 2.74 -25.84 2.99
CA VAL A 56 4.07 -25.24 3.15
C VAL A 56 4.21 -24.44 4.45
N VAL A 57 3.12 -23.90 5.01
CA VAL A 57 3.18 -23.22 6.30
C VAL A 57 3.54 -24.21 7.41
N ASN A 58 2.96 -25.42 7.40
CA ASN A 58 3.30 -26.43 8.42
C ASN A 58 4.77 -26.86 8.31
N THR A 59 5.29 -27.07 7.09
CA THR A 59 6.69 -27.45 6.91
C THR A 59 7.64 -26.33 7.33
N LEU A 60 7.26 -25.07 7.11
CA LEU A 60 8.01 -23.91 7.61
C LEU A 60 8.00 -23.83 9.14
N TYR A 61 6.88 -24.11 9.81
CA TYR A 61 6.80 -24.12 11.28
C TYR A 61 7.56 -25.29 11.90
N GLU A 62 7.51 -26.47 11.28
CA GLU A 62 8.30 -27.64 11.71
C GLU A 62 9.80 -27.32 11.62
N TRP A 63 10.27 -26.88 10.46
CA TRP A 63 11.66 -26.47 10.25
C TRP A 63 12.07 -25.32 11.19
N ALA A 64 11.27 -24.26 11.30
CA ALA A 64 11.53 -23.15 12.19
C ALA A 64 11.57 -23.59 13.67
N GLY A 65 10.77 -24.59 14.05
CA GLY A 65 10.79 -25.21 15.37
C GLY A 65 12.09 -25.96 15.65
N GLU A 66 12.62 -26.69 14.68
CA GLU A 66 13.90 -27.42 14.80
C GLU A 66 15.08 -26.50 15.03
N ILE A 67 15.11 -25.35 14.34
CA ILE A 67 16.16 -24.32 14.51
C ILE A 67 15.87 -23.32 15.63
N GLY A 68 14.73 -23.45 16.31
CA GLY A 68 14.31 -22.60 17.42
C GLY A 68 13.86 -21.19 17.03
N ALA A 69 13.56 -20.91 15.75
CA ALA A 69 13.11 -19.62 15.22
C ALA A 69 11.64 -19.27 15.55
N THR A 70 10.87 -20.20 16.13
CA THR A 70 9.51 -19.96 16.62
C THR A 70 9.45 -19.34 18.02
N ARG A 71 10.60 -19.16 18.68
CA ARG A 71 10.70 -18.55 20.03
C ARG A 71 10.99 -17.06 19.90
N PRO A 72 10.39 -16.21 20.77
CA PRO A 72 10.64 -14.76 20.76
C PRO A 72 12.11 -14.39 21.03
N ASP A 73 12.82 -15.20 21.82
CA ASP A 73 14.24 -14.98 22.15
C ASP A 73 15.21 -15.62 21.13
N SER A 74 14.71 -16.05 19.97
CA SER A 74 15.55 -16.73 18.99
C SER A 74 16.58 -15.80 18.38
N ARG A 75 17.78 -16.33 18.15
CA ARG A 75 18.83 -15.65 17.39
C ARG A 75 18.41 -15.40 15.94
N PHE A 76 17.48 -16.20 15.41
CA PHE A 76 17.02 -16.13 14.03
C PHE A 76 15.57 -15.67 14.01
N GLN A 77 15.32 -14.51 13.40
CA GLN A 77 13.96 -14.08 13.11
C GLN A 77 13.60 -14.54 11.70
N ILE A 78 12.47 -15.21 11.57
CA ILE A 78 11.92 -15.62 10.27
C ILE A 78 10.53 -15.03 10.18
N GLY A 79 10.21 -14.45 9.03
CA GLY A 79 8.93 -13.78 8.84
C GLY A 79 8.37 -14.01 7.45
N VAL A 80 7.06 -13.85 7.34
CA VAL A 80 6.37 -13.74 6.06
C VAL A 80 5.98 -12.29 5.85
N VAL A 81 6.31 -11.77 4.66
CA VAL A 81 5.86 -10.46 4.20
C VAL A 81 4.68 -10.68 3.26
N LEU A 82 3.55 -10.10 3.68
CA LEU A 82 2.30 -10.07 2.94
C LEU A 82 2.36 -9.02 1.81
N HIS A 83 1.49 -9.12 0.82
CA HIS A 83 1.34 -8.14 -0.27
C HIS A 83 0.94 -6.76 0.27
N SER A 84 0.19 -6.71 1.37
CA SER A 84 -0.08 -5.47 2.11
C SER A 84 1.18 -4.76 2.64
N GLY A 85 2.33 -5.43 2.61
CA GLY A 85 3.59 -4.97 3.19
C GLY A 85 3.72 -5.30 4.68
N GLN A 86 2.69 -5.90 5.29
CA GLN A 86 2.75 -6.37 6.67
C GLN A 86 3.76 -7.51 6.81
N ARG A 87 4.62 -7.41 7.83
CA ARG A 87 5.54 -8.48 8.22
C ARG A 87 4.97 -9.23 9.41
N ILE A 88 4.94 -10.55 9.31
CA ILE A 88 4.47 -11.44 10.38
C ILE A 88 5.62 -12.38 10.71
N GLY A 89 6.20 -12.23 11.90
CA GLY A 89 7.19 -13.17 12.40
C GLY A 89 6.55 -14.52 12.70
N LEU A 90 7.27 -15.61 12.43
CA LEU A 90 6.80 -16.96 12.77
C LEU A 90 6.68 -17.19 14.29
N HIS A 91 7.27 -16.31 15.10
CA HIS A 91 7.11 -16.29 16.56
C HIS A 91 5.89 -15.49 17.03
N ASP A 92 5.34 -14.61 16.18
CA ASP A 92 4.22 -13.72 16.52
C ASP A 92 2.85 -14.39 16.34
N THR A 93 2.78 -15.47 15.55
CA THR A 93 1.54 -16.15 15.22
C THR A 93 1.75 -17.66 15.12
N ASP A 94 0.67 -18.44 15.15
CA ASP A 94 0.69 -19.87 14.92
C ASP A 94 0.42 -20.22 13.45
N ALA A 95 0.66 -21.48 13.06
CA ALA A 95 0.45 -21.92 11.68
C ALA A 95 -0.97 -21.64 11.16
N PRO A 96 -2.06 -21.91 11.90
CA PRO A 96 -3.42 -21.51 11.49
C PRO A 96 -3.58 -20.00 11.28
N GLY A 97 -3.03 -19.17 12.17
CA GLY A 97 -3.06 -17.72 12.06
C GLY A 97 -2.33 -17.23 10.82
N LEU A 98 -1.15 -17.76 10.54
CA LEU A 98 -0.38 -17.40 9.34
C LEU A 98 -1.09 -17.87 8.06
N VAL A 99 -1.70 -19.05 8.06
CA VAL A 99 -2.54 -19.53 6.95
C VAL A 99 -3.70 -18.58 6.70
N ALA A 100 -4.39 -18.13 7.75
CA ALA A 100 -5.50 -17.18 7.62
C ALA A 100 -5.02 -15.83 7.07
N ALA A 101 -3.88 -15.33 7.54
CA ALA A 101 -3.27 -14.09 7.07
C ALA A 101 -2.90 -14.19 5.58
N ILE A 102 -2.18 -15.24 5.16
CA ILE A 102 -1.80 -15.44 3.76
C ILE A 102 -3.05 -15.57 2.88
N ARG A 103 -4.08 -16.31 3.31
CA ARG A 103 -5.35 -16.43 2.55
C ARG A 103 -6.01 -15.07 2.32
N ARG A 104 -6.11 -14.25 3.36
CA ARG A 104 -6.73 -12.91 3.27
C ARG A 104 -5.93 -11.93 2.42
N ASP A 105 -4.62 -12.14 2.35
CA ASP A 105 -3.69 -11.33 1.57
C ASP A 105 -3.60 -11.73 0.09
N GLN A 106 -4.23 -12.84 -0.33
CA GLN A 106 -4.14 -13.25 -1.73
C GLN A 106 -4.93 -12.30 -2.65
N PRO A 107 -4.31 -11.76 -3.71
CA PRO A 107 -4.93 -10.73 -4.56
C PRO A 107 -6.16 -11.21 -5.34
N TRP A 108 -6.39 -12.53 -5.47
CA TRP A 108 -7.59 -13.07 -6.13
C TRP A 108 -8.74 -13.43 -5.18
N VAL A 109 -8.55 -13.37 -3.86
CA VAL A 109 -9.63 -13.71 -2.91
C VAL A 109 -10.74 -12.65 -2.95
N GLU A 110 -10.42 -11.39 -3.25
CA GLU A 110 -11.42 -10.35 -3.53
C GLU A 110 -12.20 -10.57 -4.84
N HIS A 111 -11.60 -11.27 -5.83
CA HIS A 111 -12.24 -11.58 -7.11
C HIS A 111 -12.98 -12.93 -7.14
N SER A 112 -12.81 -13.79 -6.13
CA SER A 112 -13.39 -15.14 -6.10
C SER A 112 -14.42 -15.37 -5.00
N VAL A 113 -14.57 -14.44 -4.05
CA VAL A 113 -15.84 -14.29 -3.34
C VAL A 113 -16.82 -13.69 -4.33
N PRO A 114 -17.90 -14.40 -4.73
CA PRO A 114 -18.88 -13.82 -5.62
C PRO A 114 -19.45 -12.58 -4.95
N ARG A 115 -19.18 -11.40 -5.51
CA ARG A 115 -20.01 -10.22 -5.25
C ARG A 115 -21.35 -10.51 -5.90
N ILE A 116 -22.27 -11.11 -5.15
CA ILE A 116 -23.64 -11.25 -5.62
C ILE A 116 -24.25 -9.84 -5.55
N GLY A 117 -24.16 -9.09 -6.65
CA GLY A 117 -24.74 -7.74 -6.75
C GLY A 117 -24.02 -6.82 -7.74
N ASP A 118 -22.68 -6.87 -7.80
CA ASP A 118 -21.91 -5.88 -8.55
C ASP A 118 -21.35 -6.45 -9.84
N HIS A 119 -21.95 -6.04 -10.96
CA HIS A 119 -21.35 -6.18 -12.28
C HIS A 119 -20.94 -4.79 -12.78
N GLU A 120 -19.67 -4.43 -12.63
CA GLU A 120 -19.10 -3.32 -13.40
C GLU A 120 -19.04 -3.71 -14.88
N ARG A 121 -19.58 -2.85 -15.76
CA ARG A 121 -19.39 -3.00 -17.20
C ARG A 121 -17.99 -2.53 -17.57
N GLU A 122 -17.11 -3.48 -17.81
CA GLU A 122 -15.79 -3.25 -18.38
C GLU A 122 -15.93 -2.50 -19.72
N THR A 123 -15.52 -1.22 -19.75
CA THR A 123 -15.48 -0.46 -21.00
C THR A 123 -14.15 -0.78 -21.69
N VAL A 124 -14.17 -1.77 -22.58
CA VAL A 124 -12.99 -2.15 -23.36
C VAL A 124 -12.67 -1.05 -24.36
N ALA A 125 -11.65 -0.24 -24.08
CA ALA A 125 -11.06 0.65 -25.05
C ALA A 125 -10.17 -0.15 -26.02
N GLY A 126 -10.62 -0.24 -27.28
CA GLY A 126 -9.74 -0.51 -28.42
C GLY A 126 -9.86 -1.89 -29.06
N LEU A 127 -10.87 -2.08 -29.92
CA LEU A 127 -10.74 -2.94 -31.10
C LEU A 127 -11.20 -2.13 -32.33
N ASN A 128 -10.24 -1.83 -33.18
CA ASN A 128 -10.43 -1.18 -34.47
C ASN A 128 -10.68 -2.27 -35.52
N THR A 129 -11.86 -2.30 -36.16
CA THR A 129 -12.04 -2.90 -37.49
C THR A 129 -13.23 -2.26 -38.23
N ASN A 130 -12.92 -1.35 -39.17
CA ASN A 130 -13.61 -1.12 -40.45
C ASN A 130 -15.14 -0.90 -40.43
N ASP A 131 -15.59 0.30 -40.07
CA ASP A 131 -16.95 0.78 -40.37
C ASP A 131 -16.89 2.03 -41.27
N PRO A 132 -17.48 2.02 -42.49
CA PRO A 132 -17.31 3.07 -43.51
C PRO A 132 -18.17 4.33 -43.30
N GLU A 133 -18.44 4.72 -42.06
CA GLU A 133 -19.07 6.01 -41.73
C GLU A 133 -18.04 7.14 -41.45
N ALA A 134 -16.76 6.86 -41.69
CA ALA A 134 -15.64 7.79 -41.48
C ALA A 134 -15.43 8.81 -42.62
N ASP A 135 -16.33 8.91 -43.59
CA ASP A 135 -16.12 9.71 -44.81
C ASP A 135 -16.88 11.06 -44.88
N SER A 136 -17.55 11.50 -43.80
CA SER A 136 -18.37 12.73 -43.86
C SER A 136 -17.88 13.95 -43.05
N ILE A 137 -16.64 13.99 -42.56
CA ILE A 137 -16.08 15.22 -41.95
C ILE A 137 -14.66 15.54 -42.48
N ALA A 138 -14.37 15.15 -43.71
CA ALA A 138 -13.22 15.68 -44.46
C ALA A 138 -13.63 16.95 -45.20
N SER A 139 -13.82 18.08 -44.49
CA SER A 139 -13.86 19.43 -45.07
C SER A 139 -13.93 20.50 -43.96
N ARG A 140 -12.79 20.85 -43.35
CA ARG A 140 -12.57 22.18 -42.77
C ARG A 140 -11.09 22.40 -42.48
N ASP A 141 -10.55 23.44 -43.11
CA ASP A 141 -9.19 23.95 -42.95
C ASP A 141 -8.87 24.38 -41.51
N PRO A 142 -7.58 24.46 -41.12
CA PRO A 142 -7.15 24.61 -39.74
C PRO A 142 -7.14 26.08 -39.31
N GLU A 143 -7.86 26.41 -38.24
CA GLU A 143 -7.74 27.69 -37.53
C GLU A 143 -7.42 27.50 -36.03
N PRO A 144 -6.81 28.52 -35.38
CA PRO A 144 -5.85 28.32 -34.31
C PRO A 144 -6.47 27.93 -32.97
N ARG A 145 -5.69 27.16 -32.21
CA ARG A 145 -6.01 26.68 -30.86
C ARG A 145 -6.22 27.83 -29.87
N SER A 146 -7.47 28.04 -29.48
CA SER A 146 -8.00 28.58 -28.22
C SER A 146 -9.51 28.33 -28.28
N SER A 147 -10.25 27.93 -27.26
CA SER A 147 -10.17 28.04 -25.81
C SER A 147 -11.06 26.95 -25.21
N ILE A 148 -10.77 26.50 -23.99
CA ILE A 148 -11.65 25.61 -23.23
C ILE A 148 -12.98 26.36 -22.99
N THR A 149 -14.03 25.99 -23.72
CA THR A 149 -15.41 26.44 -23.47
C THR A 149 -16.25 25.21 -23.15
N GLY A 150 -16.48 25.05 -21.85
CA GLY A 150 -17.34 24.06 -21.23
C GLY A 150 -17.39 24.33 -19.72
N VAL A 151 -17.52 25.61 -19.35
CA VAL A 151 -17.73 26.03 -17.96
C VAL A 151 -19.24 26.06 -17.77
N ASN A 152 -19.77 25.21 -16.89
CA ASN A 152 -21.03 25.50 -16.24
C ASN A 152 -20.81 26.76 -15.40
N LEU A 153 -21.28 27.90 -15.92
CA LEU A 153 -21.36 29.15 -15.18
C LEU A 153 -22.44 28.96 -14.11
N ILE A 154 -22.01 28.85 -12.85
CA ILE A 154 -22.89 29.04 -11.69
C ILE A 154 -23.22 30.54 -11.68
N ASP A 155 -24.51 30.88 -11.78
CA ASP A 155 -24.99 32.27 -11.66
C ASP A 155 -24.53 32.85 -10.32
N ALA A 156 -23.76 33.93 -10.40
CA ALA A 156 -23.23 34.64 -9.25
C ALA A 156 -24.29 35.58 -8.67
N GLU A 157 -25.29 35.02 -7.99
CA GLU A 157 -26.12 35.78 -7.04
C GLU A 157 -26.03 35.25 -5.60
N ASP A 158 -25.34 34.13 -5.36
CA ASP A 158 -24.94 33.70 -4.02
C ASP A 158 -23.43 33.89 -3.83
N GLU A 159 -23.08 34.56 -2.73
CA GLU A 159 -21.73 34.91 -2.29
C GLU A 159 -20.78 33.71 -2.39
N LEU A 160 -19.87 33.73 -3.37
CA LEU A 160 -18.98 32.62 -3.70
C LEU A 160 -17.90 32.46 -2.63
N SER A 161 -18.25 31.81 -1.52
CA SER A 161 -17.33 31.42 -0.45
C SER A 161 -16.50 30.22 -0.91
N MET A 162 -15.35 30.47 -1.56
CA MET A 162 -14.36 29.42 -1.82
C MET A 162 -13.59 29.13 -0.54
N SER A 163 -13.87 28.01 0.13
CA SER A 163 -13.10 27.49 1.25
C SER A 163 -12.25 26.29 0.79
N GLY A 164 -11.14 26.55 0.10
CA GLY A 164 -10.21 25.50 -0.30
C GLY A 164 -9.37 25.03 0.89
N ARG A 165 -9.50 23.77 1.32
CA ARG A 165 -8.48 23.10 2.17
C ARG A 165 -7.44 22.47 1.25
N ASN A 166 -6.19 22.91 1.34
CA ASN A 166 -5.07 22.28 0.63
C ASN A 166 -4.64 21.02 1.39
N TYR A 167 -4.88 19.84 0.82
CA TYR A 167 -4.39 18.56 1.35
C TYR A 167 -3.64 17.79 0.27
N ALA A 168 -2.66 16.99 0.69
CA ALA A 168 -2.02 16.01 -0.18
C ALA A 168 -2.89 14.76 -0.24
N VAL A 169 -3.17 14.24 -1.44
CA VAL A 169 -3.91 12.99 -1.62
C VAL A 169 -2.92 11.85 -1.82
N ILE A 170 -3.08 10.79 -1.02
CA ILE A 170 -2.25 9.59 -1.10
C ILE A 170 -3.16 8.38 -1.25
N GLN A 171 -2.98 7.63 -2.33
CA GLN A 171 -3.68 6.37 -2.51
C GLN A 171 -2.98 5.26 -1.72
N VAL A 172 -3.77 4.47 -1.02
CA VAL A 172 -3.30 3.36 -0.19
C VAL A 172 -4.19 2.14 -0.40
N HIS A 173 -3.65 0.94 -0.21
CA HIS A 173 -4.43 -0.28 -0.32
C HIS A 173 -5.42 -0.42 0.85
N GLU A 174 -4.97 -0.10 2.06
CA GLU A 174 -5.74 -0.18 3.30
C GLU A 174 -5.47 1.06 4.16
N LEU A 175 -6.51 1.60 4.80
CA LEU A 175 -6.39 2.81 5.62
C LEU A 175 -5.71 2.52 6.96
N ALA A 176 -6.09 1.46 7.67
CA ALA A 176 -5.55 1.16 9.00
C ALA A 176 -4.00 1.12 9.09
N PRO A 177 -3.27 0.38 8.22
CA PRO A 177 -1.81 0.39 8.26
C PRO A 177 -1.22 1.72 7.82
N ALA A 178 -1.85 2.43 6.87
CA ALA A 178 -1.39 3.73 6.42
C ALA A 178 -1.54 4.82 7.49
N GLU A 179 -2.68 4.86 8.19
CA GLU A 179 -2.92 5.77 9.31
C GLU A 179 -1.88 5.59 10.41
N ARG A 180 -1.62 4.33 10.79
CA ARG A 180 -0.59 4.01 11.79
C ARG A 180 0.78 4.49 11.34
N LEU A 181 1.14 4.24 10.08
CA LEU A 181 2.42 4.64 9.53
C LEU A 181 2.63 6.16 9.60
N TYR A 182 1.66 6.95 9.12
CA TYR A 182 1.80 8.40 9.08
C TYR A 182 1.66 9.05 10.45
N SER A 183 0.92 8.43 11.37
CA SER A 183 0.92 8.78 12.79
C SER A 183 2.31 8.57 13.41
N GLU A 184 2.94 7.42 13.16
CA GLU A 184 4.25 7.11 13.75
C GLU A 184 5.39 7.96 13.16
N ILE A 185 5.36 8.30 11.87
CA ILE A 185 6.44 9.05 11.21
C ILE A 185 6.28 10.55 11.41
N PHE A 186 5.08 11.08 11.16
CA PHE A 186 4.85 12.52 11.12
C PHE A 186 3.97 13.02 12.26
N GLY A 187 3.55 12.15 13.19
CA GLY A 187 2.63 12.54 14.26
C GLY A 187 1.25 12.92 13.73
N LEU A 188 0.83 12.44 12.56
CA LEU A 188 -0.49 12.75 12.03
C LEU A 188 -1.59 12.09 12.88
N THR A 189 -2.64 12.85 13.16
CA THR A 189 -3.86 12.34 13.80
C THR A 189 -4.97 12.24 12.77
N ALA A 190 -5.70 11.12 12.77
CA ALA A 190 -6.91 10.97 11.97
C ALA A 190 -8.01 11.88 12.55
N GLY A 191 -8.58 12.74 11.72
CA GLY A 191 -9.64 13.68 12.10
C GLY A 191 -11.01 13.14 11.74
N SER A 192 -11.27 12.98 10.44
CA SER A 192 -12.54 12.46 9.92
C SER A 192 -12.29 11.30 8.96
N ARG A 193 -13.21 10.34 8.93
CA ARG A 193 -13.24 9.26 7.95
C ARG A 193 -14.54 9.34 7.18
N MET A 194 -14.47 9.02 5.90
CA MET A 194 -15.63 9.09 5.01
C MET A 194 -15.74 7.80 4.22
N ARG A 195 -16.97 7.41 3.93
CA ARG A 195 -17.32 6.30 3.06
C ARG A 195 -18.16 6.83 1.91
N GLN A 196 -17.98 6.26 0.74
CA GLN A 196 -18.85 6.49 -0.40
C GLN A 196 -19.96 5.43 -0.39
N ASP A 197 -21.21 5.88 -0.43
CA ASP A 197 -22.37 4.99 -0.53
C ASP A 197 -22.61 4.51 -1.98
N GLU A 198 -23.61 3.65 -2.18
CA GLU A 198 -23.98 3.09 -3.50
C GLU A 198 -24.49 4.15 -4.51
N VAL A 199 -24.76 5.39 -4.06
CA VAL A 199 -25.30 6.49 -4.85
C VAL A 199 -24.26 7.61 -5.05
N ASP A 200 -22.97 7.28 -4.86
CA ASP A 200 -21.84 8.22 -4.92
C ASP A 200 -21.91 9.38 -3.90
N ALA A 201 -22.71 9.25 -2.85
CA ALA A 201 -22.72 10.22 -1.76
C ALA A 201 -21.65 9.90 -0.72
N TRP A 202 -20.98 10.95 -0.22
CA TRP A 202 -20.00 10.83 0.85
C TRP A 202 -20.68 10.96 2.20
N GLU A 203 -20.57 9.91 3.02
CA GLU A 203 -21.02 9.87 4.40
C GLU A 203 -19.81 9.98 5.34
N GLU A 204 -19.86 10.90 6.30
CA GLU A 204 -18.87 10.96 7.37
C GLU A 204 -19.19 9.89 8.42
N LEU A 205 -18.17 9.10 8.77
CA LEU A 205 -18.31 8.00 9.71
C LEU A 205 -18.20 8.47 11.15
N ASP A 206 -18.86 7.75 12.05
CA ASP A 206 -18.88 8.05 13.47
C ASP A 206 -17.49 8.04 14.11
N ALA A 207 -17.35 8.82 15.18
CA ALA A 207 -16.08 8.98 15.91
C ALA A 207 -15.59 7.68 16.57
N ASP A 208 -16.48 6.71 16.81
CA ASP A 208 -16.16 5.38 17.35
C ASP A 208 -15.85 4.34 16.27
N TYR A 209 -15.70 4.75 15.01
CA TYR A 209 -15.29 3.88 13.91
C TYR A 209 -14.05 3.06 14.26
N ASP A 210 -14.21 1.73 14.13
CA ASP A 210 -13.16 0.74 14.31
C ASP A 210 -12.88 0.03 12.98
N HIS A 211 -11.62 0.08 12.53
CA HIS A 211 -11.19 -0.60 11.31
C HIS A 211 -11.42 -2.12 11.39
N GLU A 212 -11.24 -2.76 12.55
CA GLU A 212 -11.40 -4.21 12.64
C GLU A 212 -12.86 -4.65 12.51
N GLY A 213 -13.77 -3.94 13.20
CA GLY A 213 -15.22 -4.12 13.04
C GLY A 213 -15.67 -3.87 11.60
N ALA A 214 -15.30 -2.72 11.05
CA ALA A 214 -15.67 -2.30 9.70
C ALA A 214 -15.20 -3.29 8.61
N SER A 215 -14.00 -3.87 8.78
CA SER A 215 -13.47 -4.88 7.86
C SER A 215 -14.28 -6.18 7.89
N ARG A 216 -14.82 -6.58 9.05
CA ARG A 216 -15.68 -7.78 9.16
C ARG A 216 -17.04 -7.58 8.50
N ASP A 217 -17.58 -6.37 8.61
CA ASP A 217 -18.94 -6.04 8.16
C ASP A 217 -18.99 -5.43 6.75
N ASN A 218 -17.85 -5.38 6.05
CA ASN A 218 -17.70 -4.74 4.75
C ASN A 218 -18.19 -3.27 4.74
N ALA A 219 -17.85 -2.56 5.81
CA ALA A 219 -18.21 -1.17 6.07
C ALA A 219 -16.98 -0.27 6.24
N GLU A 220 -15.85 -0.66 5.62
CA GLU A 220 -14.59 0.08 5.68
C GLU A 220 -14.73 1.49 5.09
N ALA A 221 -14.04 2.44 5.72
CA ALA A 221 -13.91 3.79 5.18
C ALA A 221 -13.16 3.80 3.84
N ASP A 222 -13.51 4.75 2.98
CA ASP A 222 -12.84 4.97 1.70
C ASP A 222 -11.82 6.10 1.79
N VAL A 223 -12.06 7.08 2.67
CA VAL A 223 -11.15 8.20 2.90
C VAL A 223 -10.86 8.38 4.38
N SER A 224 -9.61 8.70 4.70
CA SER A 224 -9.20 9.18 6.02
C SER A 224 -8.45 10.50 5.90
N LEU A 225 -8.98 11.55 6.53
CA LEU A 225 -8.33 12.86 6.61
C LEU A 225 -7.46 12.92 7.85
N MET A 226 -6.15 13.04 7.65
CA MET A 226 -5.15 13.10 8.70
C MET A 226 -4.47 14.47 8.74
N HIS A 227 -4.09 14.93 9.93
CA HIS A 227 -3.47 16.24 10.10
C HIS A 227 -2.40 16.29 11.19
N ASN A 228 -1.42 17.17 11.02
CA ASN A 228 -0.52 17.64 12.08
C ASN A 228 -0.11 19.09 11.78
N GLY A 229 -0.62 20.03 12.57
CA GLY A 229 -0.44 21.46 12.31
C GLY A 229 -0.91 21.84 10.89
N PRO A 230 -0.05 22.45 10.05
CA PRO A 230 -0.41 22.85 8.68
C PRO A 230 -0.38 21.70 7.67
N LEU A 231 0.13 20.52 8.03
CA LEU A 231 0.17 19.36 7.15
C LEU A 231 -1.18 18.65 7.18
N LEU A 232 -1.87 18.62 6.03
CA LEU A 232 -3.12 17.91 5.83
C LEU A 232 -2.93 16.84 4.74
N VAL A 233 -3.31 15.60 5.05
CA VAL A 233 -3.18 14.44 4.16
C VAL A 233 -4.52 13.72 4.07
N ALA A 234 -4.99 13.47 2.85
CA ALA A 234 -6.12 12.60 2.59
C ALA A 234 -5.61 11.24 2.11
N LEU A 235 -5.86 10.20 2.89
CA LEU A 235 -5.62 8.82 2.49
C LEU A 235 -6.86 8.31 1.76
N LEU A 236 -6.68 7.83 0.53
CA LEU A 236 -7.75 7.25 -0.27
C LEU A 236 -7.52 5.75 -0.41
N ARG A 237 -8.47 4.95 0.06
CA ARG A 237 -8.45 3.48 -0.07
C ARG A 237 -8.75 3.11 -1.52
N ALA A 238 -7.79 2.48 -2.18
CA ALA A 238 -7.97 1.93 -3.52
C ALA A 238 -8.47 0.48 -3.50
N GLY A 239 -8.32 -0.22 -2.36
CA GLY A 239 -8.58 -1.65 -2.23
C GLY A 239 -7.30 -2.49 -2.35
N ARG A 240 -7.32 -3.72 -1.82
CA ARG A 240 -6.10 -4.54 -1.63
C ARG A 240 -5.50 -5.03 -2.94
N ALA A 241 -6.33 -5.24 -3.96
CA ALA A 241 -5.90 -5.67 -5.30
C ALA A 241 -5.63 -4.51 -6.28
N ALA A 242 -5.88 -3.25 -5.89
CA ALA A 242 -5.74 -2.12 -6.78
C ALA A 242 -4.27 -1.85 -7.09
N ARG A 243 -3.92 -1.77 -8.38
CA ARG A 243 -2.60 -1.30 -8.77
C ARG A 243 -2.52 0.20 -8.55
N LEU A 244 -1.81 0.60 -7.49
CA LEU A 244 -1.51 2.02 -7.28
C LEU A 244 -0.61 2.51 -8.42
N ASP A 245 -1.01 3.59 -9.08
CA ASP A 245 -0.19 4.23 -10.12
C ASP A 245 0.87 5.12 -9.46
N TYR A 246 2.02 4.51 -9.15
CA TYR A 246 3.16 5.19 -8.56
C TYR A 246 3.89 6.15 -9.52
N ALA A 247 3.56 6.14 -10.81
CA ALA A 247 4.30 6.87 -11.85
C ALA A 247 3.55 8.08 -12.43
N GLY A 248 2.22 8.09 -12.36
CA GLY A 248 1.37 9.11 -12.98
C GLY A 248 1.13 10.38 -12.14
N ILE A 249 1.23 10.30 -10.81
CA ILE A 249 0.95 11.44 -9.92
C ILE A 249 2.27 12.08 -9.48
N ASN A 250 2.33 13.42 -9.44
CA ASN A 250 3.41 14.16 -8.77
C ASN A 250 3.42 13.78 -7.28
N ASN A 251 3.99 12.64 -6.96
CA ASN A 251 3.89 11.97 -5.68
C ASN A 251 4.94 12.51 -4.70
N GLN A 252 5.32 13.79 -4.85
CA GLN A 252 6.36 14.41 -4.03
C GLN A 252 5.74 15.42 -3.07
N ILE A 253 5.89 15.16 -1.77
CA ILE A 253 5.40 16.04 -0.71
C ILE A 253 6.60 16.66 0.00
N GLY A 254 6.70 17.99 -0.05
CA GLY A 254 7.72 18.75 0.66
C GLY A 254 7.25 19.15 2.06
N VAL A 255 8.04 18.86 3.10
CA VAL A 255 7.74 19.22 4.48
C VAL A 255 8.94 19.93 5.09
N ALA A 256 8.68 21.13 5.63
CA ALA A 256 9.64 21.86 6.46
C ALA A 256 9.36 21.57 7.94
N MET A 257 10.41 21.29 8.71
CA MET A 257 10.31 21.01 10.14
C MET A 257 11.58 21.44 10.87
N THR A 258 11.57 21.39 12.20
CA THR A 258 12.76 21.69 13.01
C THR A 258 13.85 20.64 12.78
N ALA A 259 15.12 20.98 13.05
CA ALA A 259 16.23 20.05 12.93
C ALA A 259 16.05 18.79 13.80
N GLU A 260 15.48 18.93 15.00
CA GLU A 260 15.18 17.82 15.91
C GLU A 260 14.11 16.86 15.31
N ALA A 261 13.00 17.41 14.80
CA ALA A 261 11.96 16.63 14.16
C ALA A 261 12.48 15.93 12.89
N ALA A 262 13.27 16.63 12.08
CA ALA A 262 13.91 16.06 10.89
C ALA A 262 14.84 14.89 11.24
N ALA A 263 15.60 15.00 12.34
CA ALA A 263 16.46 13.92 12.81
C ALA A 263 15.65 12.70 13.29
N GLN A 264 14.54 12.91 14.01
CA GLN A 264 13.63 11.82 14.41
C GLN A 264 13.00 11.11 13.22
N VAL A 265 12.44 11.86 12.26
CA VAL A 265 11.87 11.29 11.03
C VAL A 265 12.93 10.48 10.29
N LYS A 266 14.14 11.03 10.12
CA LYS A 266 15.24 10.34 9.45
C LYS A 266 15.62 9.04 10.15
N ALA A 267 15.67 9.02 11.49
CA ALA A 267 15.94 7.81 12.26
C ALA A 267 14.85 6.75 12.04
N LEU A 268 13.57 7.14 12.08
CA LEU A 268 12.43 6.24 11.83
C LEU A 268 12.43 5.65 10.42
N VAL A 269 12.74 6.47 9.41
CA VAL A 269 12.87 6.06 8.00
C VAL A 269 13.99 5.02 7.85
N LEU A 270 15.14 5.25 8.50
CA LEU A 270 16.27 4.32 8.48
C LEU A 270 15.97 3.02 9.22
N MET A 271 15.37 3.08 10.41
CA MET A 271 14.99 1.90 11.18
C MET A 271 13.95 1.03 10.45
N ARG A 272 13.07 1.63 9.65
CA ARG A 272 12.09 0.91 8.82
C ARG A 272 12.64 0.46 7.46
N GLY A 273 13.89 0.76 7.14
CA GLY A 273 14.55 0.33 5.90
C GLY A 273 14.01 1.01 4.63
N TYR A 274 13.47 2.24 4.75
CA TYR A 274 12.94 2.97 3.60
C TYR A 274 14.04 3.53 2.71
N THR A 275 13.73 3.66 1.42
CA THR A 275 14.71 4.10 0.42
C THR A 275 14.96 5.59 0.56
N LEU A 276 16.14 5.96 1.06
CA LEU A 276 16.65 7.33 0.95
C LEU A 276 17.04 7.61 -0.50
N LEU A 277 16.47 8.67 -1.08
CA LEU A 277 16.76 9.11 -2.44
C LEU A 277 17.86 10.17 -2.45
N THR A 278 17.82 11.10 -1.49
CA THR A 278 18.83 12.14 -1.31
C THR A 278 19.04 12.42 0.17
N ALA A 279 20.25 12.82 0.56
CA ALA A 279 20.55 13.30 1.90
C ALA A 279 21.75 14.26 1.81
N ALA A 280 21.49 15.56 1.87
CA ALA A 280 22.52 16.59 1.79
C ALA A 280 22.04 17.89 2.47
N GLY A 281 22.94 18.55 3.22
CA GLY A 281 22.73 19.92 3.71
C GLY A 281 21.41 20.16 4.47
N GLY A 282 21.17 19.46 5.59
CA GLY A 282 19.96 19.64 6.40
C GLY A 282 18.66 19.14 5.74
N ALA A 283 18.73 18.65 4.50
CA ALA A 283 17.61 18.08 3.79
C ALA A 283 17.84 16.61 3.48
N PHE A 284 16.76 15.85 3.39
CA PHE A 284 16.78 14.49 2.88
C PHE A 284 15.43 14.17 2.24
N SER A 285 15.42 13.19 1.35
CA SER A 285 14.19 12.68 0.78
C SER A 285 14.16 11.17 0.83
N PHE A 286 12.99 10.61 1.08
CA PHE A 286 12.78 9.16 1.10
C PHE A 286 11.52 8.78 0.34
N ARG A 287 11.46 7.53 -0.10
CA ARG A 287 10.25 6.93 -0.66
C ARG A 287 9.61 6.03 0.39
N ASP A 288 8.31 6.22 0.61
CA ASP A 288 7.53 5.40 1.53
C ASP A 288 6.98 4.11 0.85
N PRO A 289 6.32 3.22 1.61
CA PRO A 289 5.75 1.98 1.06
C PRO A 289 4.64 2.18 0.01
N PHE A 290 4.03 3.37 -0.03
CA PHE A 290 2.99 3.74 -1.00
C PHE A 290 3.57 4.50 -2.20
N GLY A 291 4.89 4.50 -2.35
CA GLY A 291 5.58 5.12 -3.47
C GLY A 291 5.58 6.64 -3.44
N VAL A 292 5.18 7.27 -2.33
CA VAL A 292 5.22 8.72 -2.15
C VAL A 292 6.65 9.12 -1.78
N VAL A 293 7.13 10.17 -2.42
CA VAL A 293 8.43 10.79 -2.16
C VAL A 293 8.24 11.93 -1.18
N TRP A 294 8.77 11.76 0.03
CA TRP A 294 8.77 12.81 1.04
C TRP A 294 10.09 13.57 0.98
N GLY A 295 10.03 14.88 0.72
CA GLY A 295 11.16 15.79 0.77
C GLY A 295 11.17 16.55 2.09
N ILE A 296 12.12 16.27 2.96
CA ILE A 296 12.23 16.88 4.28
C ILE A 296 13.32 17.95 4.24
N ARG A 297 12.98 19.15 4.70
CA ARG A 297 13.93 20.24 4.93
C ARG A 297 13.94 20.60 6.42
N SER A 298 15.11 20.58 7.05
CA SER A 298 15.27 21.20 8.36
C SER A 298 15.41 22.71 8.19
N ASP A 299 14.55 23.48 8.83
CA ASP A 299 14.81 24.90 9.03
C ASP A 299 15.82 25.04 10.20
N MET A 300 16.84 25.89 10.00
CA MET A 300 17.90 26.17 11.00
C MET A 300 17.36 26.96 12.20
#